data_AF-A0A7Y0TJR8-F1
#
_entry.id   AF-A0A7Y0TJR8-F1
#
_cell.length_a   1.000
_cell.length_b   1.000
_cell.length_c   1.000
_cell.angle_alpha   90.00
_cell.angle_beta   90.00
_cell.angle_gamma   90.00
#
_symmetry.space_group_name_H-M   'P 1'
#
loop_
_entity.id
_entity.type
_entity.pdbx_description
1 polymer ?
#
loop_
_entity_poly.entity_id
_entity_poly.type
_entity_poly.pdbx_seq_one_letter_code
_entity_poly.pdbx_strand_id
1 'polypeptide(L)' 'MKQSPASMITGILLSMTFIGIAIFLLFFTDRLPQVSKDDLRLYALLTGAYGIWRFVRVFLVRKEAGKNV' A
#
# COMPACT_ATOMS: atom_id res chain seq x y z
N MET A 1 9.92 -20.08 -7.26
CA MET A 1 8.71 -20.15 -8.11
C MET A 1 8.75 -18.98 -9.07
N LYS A 2 8.70 -19.18 -10.40
CA LYS A 2 8.64 -18.08 -11.37
C LYS A 2 7.41 -17.23 -11.05
N GLN A 3 7.58 -15.95 -10.75
CA GLN A 3 6.44 -15.09 -10.49
C GLN A 3 5.64 -14.89 -11.77
N SER A 4 4.35 -15.23 -11.71
CA SER A 4 3.43 -15.00 -12.82
C SER A 4 3.21 -13.50 -13.00
N PRO A 5 3.07 -13.00 -14.23
CA PRO A 5 2.64 -11.62 -14.49
C PRO A 5 1.39 -11.23 -13.67
N ALA A 6 0.49 -12.19 -13.45
CA ALA A 6 -0.71 -12.01 -12.64
C ALA A 6 -0.42 -11.66 -11.17
N SER A 7 0.60 -12.27 -10.55
CA SER A 7 0.97 -11.98 -9.14
C SER A 7 1.60 -10.59 -8.99
N MET A 8 2.29 -10.11 -10.03
CA MET A 8 2.86 -8.76 -10.04
C MET A 8 1.77 -7.68 -10.15
N ILE A 9 0.83 -7.87 -11.08
CA ILE A 9 -0.28 -6.93 -11.29
C ILE A 9 -1.14 -6.83 -10.04
N THR A 10 -1.53 -7.97 -9.45
CA THR A 10 -2.27 -7.98 -8.18
C THR A 10 -1.48 -7.34 -7.05
N GLY A 11 -0.15 -7.55 -6.99
CA GLY A 11 0.73 -6.87 -6.03
C GLY A 11 0.68 -5.35 -6.13
N ILE A 12 0.75 -4.80 -7.35
CA ILE A 12 0.68 -3.35 -7.61
C ILE A 12 -0.70 -2.81 -7.26
N LEU A 13 -1.77 -3.44 -7.76
CA LEU A 13 -3.15 -3.02 -7.52
C LEU A 13 -3.44 -2.94 -6.02
N LEU A 14 -3.12 -3.99 -5.26
CA LEU A 14 -3.36 -4.01 -3.83
C LEU A 14 -2.58 -2.91 -3.09
N SER A 15 -1.33 -2.66 -3.52
CA SER A 15 -0.50 -1.60 -2.94
C SER A 15 -1.11 -0.22 -3.19
N MET A 16 -1.58 0.03 -4.42
CA MET A 16 -2.26 1.27 -4.78
C MET A 16 -3.57 1.44 -4.02
N THR A 17 -4.34 0.38 -3.81
CA THR A 17 -5.58 0.41 -3.02
C THR A 17 -5.29 0.82 -1.58
N PHE A 18 -4.30 0.23 -0.92
CA PHE A 18 -3.95 0.60 0.47
C PHE A 18 -3.45 2.04 0.58
N ILE A 19 -2.62 2.49 -0.36
CA ILE A 19 -2.16 3.88 -0.41
C ILE A 19 -3.34 4.83 -0.64
N GLY A 20 -4.24 4.50 -1.57
CA GLY A 20 -5.43 5.30 -1.88
C GLY A 20 -6.36 5.43 -0.68
N ILE A 21 -6.64 4.32 0.02
CA ILE A 21 -7.45 4.33 1.26
C ILE A 21 -6.77 5.21 2.31
N ALA A 22 -5.47 5.07 2.51
CA ALA A 22 -4.72 5.87 3.48
C ALA A 22 -4.79 7.37 3.16
N ILE A 23 -4.56 7.75 1.90
CA ILE A 23 -4.67 9.15 1.45
C ILE A 23 -6.11 9.66 1.67
N PHE A 24 -7.11 8.88 1.27
CA PHE A 24 -8.50 9.27 1.46
C PHE A 24 -8.82 9.55 2.94
N LEU A 25 -8.43 8.64 3.84
CA LEU A 25 -8.64 8.79 5.27
C LEU A 25 -7.83 9.93 5.89
N LEU A 26 -6.66 10.30 5.33
CA LEU A 26 -5.87 11.41 5.86
C LEU A 26 -6.42 12.78 5.48
N PHE A 27 -7.11 12.89 4.34
CA PHE A 27 -7.50 14.19 3.76
C PHE A 27 -9.02 14.44 3.71
N PHE A 28 -9.87 13.43 3.86
CA PHE A 28 -11.33 13.58 3.64
C PHE A 28 -12.21 13.28 4.87
N THR A 29 -11.62 13.05 6.05
CA THR A 29 -12.36 12.68 7.29
C THR A 29 -12.53 13.84 8.28
N ASP A 30 -12.78 15.05 7.78
CA ASP A 30 -12.86 16.26 8.62
C ASP A 30 -14.08 16.32 9.54
N ARG A 31 -15.10 15.49 9.30
CA ARG A 31 -16.37 15.51 10.06
C ARG A 31 -16.38 14.64 11.33
N LEU A 32 -15.27 13.97 11.66
CA LEU A 32 -15.22 13.06 12.81
C LEU A 32 -14.87 13.77 14.13
N PRO A 33 -15.32 13.24 15.29
CA PRO A 33 -14.85 13.68 16.61
C PRO A 33 -13.33 13.55 16.74
N GLN A 34 -12.69 14.45 17.49
CA GLN A 34 -11.21 14.54 17.58
C GLN A 34 -10.54 13.22 18.01
N VAL A 35 -11.09 12.55 19.03
CA VAL A 35 -10.56 11.26 19.51
C VAL A 35 -10.60 10.20 18.39
N SER A 36 -11.71 10.12 17.67
CA SER A 36 -11.88 9.20 16.54
C SER A 36 -10.99 9.57 15.34
N LYS A 37 -10.63 10.84 15.17
CA LYS A 37 -9.71 11.29 14.11
C LYS A 37 -8.29 10.81 14.35
N ASP A 38 -7.80 10.88 15.59
CA ASP A 38 -6.42 10.49 15.90
C ASP A 38 -6.22 8.98 15.70
N ASP A 39 -7.18 8.17 16.15
CA ASP A 39 -7.19 6.72 15.92
C ASP A 39 -7.24 6.41 14.41
N LEU A 40 -8.16 7.05 13.69
CA LEU A 40 -8.32 6.85 12.25
C LEU A 40 -7.07 7.28 11.48
N ARG A 41 -6.40 8.35 11.91
CA ARG A 41 -5.14 8.83 11.33
C ARG A 41 -4.03 7.80 11.55
N LEU A 42 -3.94 7.21 12.74
CA LEU A 42 -2.99 6.14 13.02
C LEU A 42 -3.24 4.92 12.12
N TYR A 43 -4.50 4.49 12.00
CA TYR A 43 -4.88 3.41 11.09
C TYR A 43 -4.55 3.73 9.63
N ALA A 44 -4.82 4.96 9.17
CA ALA A 44 -4.51 5.41 7.83
C ALA A 44 -3.01 5.39 7.56
N LEU A 45 -2.19 5.89 8.49
CA LEU A 45 -0.73 5.88 8.38
C LEU A 45 -0.18 4.46 8.29
N LEU A 46 -0.63 3.54 9.15
CA LEU A 46 -0.20 2.14 9.13
C LEU A 46 -0.63 1.44 7.84
N THR A 47 -1.85 1.68 7.37
CA THR A 47 -2.37 1.15 6.11
C THR A 47 -1.55 1.65 4.93
N GLY A 48 -1.25 2.95 4.89
CA GLY A 48 -0.42 3.57 3.86
C GLY A 48 1.01 3.05 3.87
N ALA A 49 1.63 2.95 5.04
CA ALA A 49 2.97 2.39 5.21
C ALA A 49 3.05 0.94 4.72
N TYR A 50 2.04 0.12 5.02
CA TYR A 50 1.95 -1.24 4.50
C TYR A 50 1.81 -1.26 2.97
N GLY A 51 0.98 -0.39 2.39
CA GLY A 51 0.84 -0.23 0.94
C GLY A 51 2.15 0.15 0.25
N ILE A 52 2.89 1.12 0.81
CA ILE A 52 4.22 1.54 0.33
C ILE A 52 5.22 0.39 0.42
N TRP A 53 5.30 -0.29 1.56
CA TRP A 53 6.20 -1.43 1.73
C TRP A 53 5.90 -2.55 0.73
N ARG A 54 4.62 -2.86 0.52
CA ARG A 54 4.19 -3.86 -0.46
C ARG A 54 4.59 -3.47 -1.87
N PHE A 55 4.43 -2.20 -2.24
CA PHE A 55 4.88 -1.67 -3.53
C PHE A 55 6.39 -1.86 -3.69
N VAL A 56 7.20 -1.45 -2.70
CA VAL A 56 8.65 -1.63 -2.71
C VAL A 56 9.03 -3.10 -2.91
N ARG A 57 8.39 -4.04 -2.21
CA ARG A 57 8.66 -5.47 -2.38
C ARG A 57 8.40 -5.98 -3.80
N VAL A 58 7.34 -5.51 -4.45
CA VAL A 58 7.06 -5.89 -5.85
C VAL A 58 8.20 -5.44 -6.77
N PHE A 59 8.76 -4.26 -6.56
CA PHE A 59 9.89 -3.76 -7.35
C PHE A 59 11.20 -4.50 -7.07
N LEU A 60 11.49 -4.81 -5.81
CA LEU A 60 12.69 -5.59 -5.44
C LEU A 60 12.67 -6.97 -6.10
N VAL A 61 11.54 -7.65 -5.99
CA VAL A 61 11.31 -8.95 -6.62
C VAL A 61 11.46 -8.89 -8.14
N ARG A 62 10.91 -7.85 -8.79
CA ARG A 62 11.07 -7.64 -10.24
C ARG A 62 12.55 -7.46 -10.60
N LYS A 63 13.30 -6.73 -9.79
CA LYS A 63 14.74 -6.50 -10.00
C LYS A 63 15.55 -7.80 -9.85
N GLU A 64 15.23 -8.63 -8.87
CA GLU A 64 15.85 -9.94 -8.68
C GLU A 64 15.53 -10.92 -9.82
N ALA A 65 14.30 -10.88 -10.34
CA ALA A 65 13.92 -11.69 -11.49
C ALA A 65 14.68 -11.34 -12.77
N GLY A 66 15.02 -10.05 -12.98
CA GLY A 66 15.81 -9.61 -14.13
C GLY A 66 17.33 -9.80 -13.98
N LYS A 67 17.83 -10.04 -12.77
CA LYS A 67 19.27 -10.28 -12.50
C LYS A 67 19.67 -11.75 -12.64
N ASN A 68 18.70 -12.66 -12.63
CA ASN A 68 18.88 -14.11 -12.74
C ASN A 68 18.54 -14.66 -14.15
N VAL A 69 18.51 -13.77 -15.16
CA VAL A 69 18.37 -14.08 -16.59
C VAL A 69 19.62 -13.56 -17.27
#